data_AF-A0A932FGH8-F1
#
_entry.id   AF-A0A932FGH8-F1
#
_cell.length_a   1.000
_cell.length_b   1.000
_cell.length_c   1.000
_cell.angle_alpha   90.00
_cell.angle_beta   90.00
_cell.angle_gamma   90.00
#
_symmetry.space_group_name_H-M   'P 1'
#
loop_
_entity.id
_entity.type
_entity.pdbx_description
1 polymer ?
#
loop_
_entity_poly.entity_id
_entity_poly.type
_entity_poly.pdbx_seq_one_letter_code
_entity_poly.pdbx_strand_id
1 'polypeptide(L)'
;MVAVLGQELALQVGGVWRRFRTLGTVQSGLAAQFPEKVLIGDSSRSDGQLASNFIGEDFSGGLGVEIMDPKTQFDRLWDSTLWTLNKNLLTLPPRAKDLGRGTVTVGKDPVAGAQFRAYVYVAFGDDVRRLETDDTISASKRTLGNTATDATAYGGTLYFAWGGGYDYSADGAAWTRASAAGDEADYFVSWDSKLWKIRNDGSGFGYTTTGASASWTAKATMGLETGEVRGLEVFFTPDNILNIHAITSRGLWVYDASANGWRQTMFQHARHPDGGLGHTFYRDALYSSAGMSVWKFTGQAASNVGLDRDYGLPAAQRGKVRRLLPTQNWLAALVDGSAPVLAGTKMRAAAYGGTVTFPASVGSSGLYLYNDRGWNYLWRSGAAARAARWAGVFDAYGDYRLLFGNDGGLSYIKLSPALYNPLQSSDAQAWGFASSGYLVTPWYDGTWAEIAKTAAKLVLRTRNTSPTETVTVSVGYDLDPNAFTVLATLTAPGKFTYTFGDGLGKTFEYIRFRIEMARGADKTKTPSLVYFGLKYTKDPSALWNISALLDTTDQYAGLQPVEQIALLEATAGQGGYIPTSWRDEDGSVYVRYMRLVRLVGQEQPGAGGHFRGRWQVALTEV
;
A
#
# COMPACT_ATOMS: atom_id res chain seq x y z
N MET A 1 27.71 69.24 2.46
CA MET A 1 28.25 68.05 3.16
C MET A 1 27.07 67.42 3.89
N VAL A 2 26.39 66.47 3.25
CA VAL A 2 25.25 65.78 3.88
C VAL A 2 25.83 64.88 4.97
N ALA A 3 25.49 65.14 6.22
CA ALA A 3 25.86 64.27 7.33
C ALA A 3 25.19 62.91 7.07
N VAL A 4 25.98 61.93 6.63
CA VAL A 4 25.57 60.53 6.62
C VAL A 4 25.26 60.19 8.08
N LEU A 5 23.97 60.04 8.39
CA LEU A 5 23.52 59.54 9.69
C LEU A 5 24.29 58.24 9.95
N GLY A 6 25.05 58.21 11.04
CA GLY A 6 25.98 57.12 11.34
C GLY A 6 25.29 55.77 11.25
N GLN A 7 25.82 54.91 10.38
CA GLN A 7 25.45 53.50 10.37
C GLN A 7 25.99 52.90 11.70
N GLU A 8 25.10 52.27 12.46
CA GLU A 8 25.40 51.71 13.78
C GLU A 8 25.08 50.21 13.78
N LEU A 9 25.95 49.42 14.41
CA LEU A 9 25.66 48.03 14.80
C LEU A 9 25.43 48.01 16.31
N ALA A 10 24.33 47.44 16.77
CA ALA A 10 24.03 47.28 18.19
C ALA A 10 23.91 45.80 18.57
N LEU A 11 24.53 45.40 19.67
CA LEU A 11 24.48 44.05 20.23
C LEU A 11 23.90 44.10 21.65
N GLN A 12 22.98 43.21 22.01
CA GLN A 12 22.41 43.15 23.36
C GLN A 12 23.20 42.18 24.26
N VAL A 13 24.16 42.69 25.03
CA VAL A 13 25.01 41.89 25.93
C VAL A 13 24.55 42.09 27.38
N GLY A 14 24.21 41.00 28.06
CA GLY A 14 23.73 41.07 29.46
C GLY A 14 22.41 41.83 29.62
N GLY A 15 21.53 41.77 28.61
CA GLY A 15 20.26 42.50 28.59
C GLY A 15 20.36 43.98 28.19
N VAL A 16 21.57 44.51 27.97
CA VAL A 16 21.81 45.92 27.63
C VAL A 16 22.28 46.06 26.19
N TRP A 17 21.65 46.95 25.41
CA TRP A 17 22.08 47.29 24.06
C TRP A 17 23.38 48.10 24.08
N ARG A 18 24.42 47.59 23.41
CA ARG A 18 25.71 48.23 23.21
C ARG A 18 25.88 48.57 21.74
N ARG A 19 26.19 49.84 21.44
CA ARG A 19 26.32 50.33 20.07
C ARG A 19 27.78 50.43 19.69
N PHE A 20 28.08 50.09 18.45
CA PHE A 20 29.38 50.15 17.84
C PHE A 20 29.31 51.02 16.59
N ARG A 21 30.35 51.82 16.39
CA ARG A 21 30.51 52.63 15.20
C ARG A 21 30.93 51.74 14.03
N THR A 22 30.21 51.77 12.92
CA THR A 22 30.62 51.04 11.71
C THR A 22 31.43 51.94 10.78
N LEU A 23 32.43 51.35 10.12
CA LEU A 23 33.20 51.95 9.03
C LEU A 23 32.59 51.47 7.71
N GLY A 24 31.54 52.16 7.28
CA GLY A 24 30.74 51.82 6.10
C GLY A 24 29.46 51.03 6.41
N THR A 25 28.75 50.64 5.35
CA THR A 25 27.47 49.93 5.45
C THR A 25 27.67 48.53 6.01
N VAL A 26 26.78 48.11 6.91
CA VAL A 26 26.65 46.70 7.31
C VAL A 26 26.20 45.90 6.09
N GLN A 27 27.07 45.03 5.60
CA GLN A 27 26.74 44.17 4.48
C GLN A 27 25.89 43.02 5.01
N SER A 28 24.66 42.87 4.50
CA SER A 28 23.83 41.69 4.75
C SER A 28 23.87 40.74 3.55
N GLY A 29 23.81 39.45 3.83
CA GLY A 29 23.76 38.41 2.80
C GLY A 29 22.94 37.22 3.27
N LEU A 30 22.40 36.47 2.31
CA LEU A 30 21.72 35.22 2.63
C LEU A 30 22.79 34.17 2.98
N ALA A 31 22.76 33.70 4.23
CA ALA A 31 23.63 32.64 4.72
C ALA A 31 23.02 31.25 4.55
N ALA A 32 21.69 31.17 4.33
CA ALA A 32 21.02 29.91 4.05
C ALA A 32 21.65 29.24 2.82
N GLN A 33 22.26 28.08 3.03
CA GLN A 33 22.71 27.23 1.94
C GLN A 33 21.51 26.51 1.35
N PHE A 34 21.55 26.27 0.04
CA PHE A 34 20.60 25.34 -0.57
C PHE A 34 20.74 23.98 0.12
N PRO A 35 19.65 23.40 0.63
CA PRO A 35 19.70 22.07 1.21
C PRO A 35 20.27 21.06 0.22
N GLU A 36 20.93 20.03 0.75
CA GLU A 36 21.41 18.94 -0.09
C GLU A 36 20.28 18.34 -0.91
N LYS A 37 20.59 18.08 -2.18
CA LYS A 37 19.66 17.46 -3.12
C LYS A 37 19.32 16.05 -2.62
N VAL A 38 18.03 15.80 -2.45
CA VAL A 38 17.50 14.48 -2.19
C VAL A 38 17.02 13.86 -3.49
N LEU A 39 17.37 12.59 -3.68
CA LEU A 39 16.95 11.80 -4.83
C LEU A 39 16.32 10.49 -4.34
N ILE A 40 15.08 10.25 -4.75
CA ILE A 40 14.35 9.01 -4.49
C ILE A 40 13.91 8.41 -5.82
N GLY A 41 14.14 7.10 -5.98
CA GLY A 41 13.91 6.36 -7.22
C GLY A 41 15.17 6.28 -8.10
N ASP A 42 14.98 6.19 -9.41
CA ASP A 42 16.06 5.98 -10.39
C ASP A 42 16.94 7.22 -10.57
N SER A 43 18.20 7.11 -10.13
CA SER A 43 19.18 8.20 -10.21
C SER A 43 19.54 8.61 -11.63
N SER A 44 19.44 7.69 -12.60
CA SER A 44 19.79 7.95 -13.99
C SER A 44 18.83 8.93 -14.69
N ARG A 45 17.66 9.19 -14.09
CA ARG A 45 16.63 10.10 -14.61
C ARG A 45 16.65 11.48 -13.96
N SER A 46 17.60 11.71 -13.07
CA SER A 46 17.80 13.01 -12.44
C SER A 46 18.80 13.85 -13.24
N ASP A 47 18.34 15.01 -13.72
CA ASP A 47 19.13 15.92 -14.57
C ASP A 47 19.39 17.29 -13.90
N GLY A 48 18.76 17.58 -12.75
CA GLY A 48 18.92 18.84 -12.03
C GLY A 48 20.06 18.80 -11.03
N GLN A 49 20.90 19.85 -11.00
CA GLN A 49 21.98 19.96 -10.00
C GLN A 49 21.46 20.35 -8.61
N LEU A 50 20.50 21.28 -8.54
CA LEU A 50 20.00 21.84 -7.28
C LEU A 50 18.65 21.26 -6.82
N ALA A 51 17.79 20.86 -7.76
CA ALA A 51 16.45 20.39 -7.43
C ALA A 51 16.47 18.93 -6.97
N SER A 52 15.76 18.66 -5.87
CA SER A 52 15.47 17.32 -5.40
C SER A 52 14.46 16.63 -6.32
N ASN A 53 14.53 15.30 -6.41
CA ASN A 53 13.67 14.52 -7.29
C ASN A 53 13.00 13.36 -6.56
N PHE A 54 11.70 13.20 -6.80
CA PHE A 54 10.96 11.99 -6.47
C PHE A 54 10.49 11.34 -7.78
N ILE A 55 10.96 10.11 -8.04
CA ILE A 55 10.76 9.42 -9.31
C ILE A 55 9.98 8.13 -9.05
N GLY A 56 8.75 8.07 -9.55
CA GLY A 56 7.92 6.87 -9.52
C GLY A 56 7.98 6.12 -10.85
N GLU A 57 8.71 5.02 -10.88
CA GLU A 57 8.84 4.11 -12.03
C GLU A 57 8.45 2.66 -11.72
N ASP A 58 8.36 2.31 -10.43
CA ASP A 58 8.00 1.00 -9.93
C ASP A 58 6.92 1.18 -8.88
N PHE A 59 5.85 0.40 -9.00
CA PHE A 59 4.73 0.36 -8.08
C PHE A 59 4.45 -1.07 -7.60
N SER A 60 5.37 -2.00 -7.90
CA SER A 60 5.22 -3.42 -7.60
C SER A 60 5.33 -3.72 -6.11
N GLY A 61 5.78 -2.77 -5.30
CA GLY A 61 5.83 -2.86 -3.85
C GLY A 61 4.43 -3.01 -3.23
N GLY A 62 3.38 -2.53 -3.90
CA GLY A 62 1.98 -2.76 -3.52
C GLY A 62 1.31 -1.65 -2.69
N LEU A 63 0.02 -1.87 -2.43
CA LEU A 63 -0.97 -0.99 -1.80
C LEU A 63 -0.76 -0.80 -0.29
N GLY A 64 -1.48 0.15 0.30
CA GLY A 64 -1.65 0.25 1.76
C GLY A 64 -0.63 1.12 2.48
N VAL A 65 0.02 2.06 1.79
CA VAL A 65 0.86 3.09 2.40
C VAL A 65 0.24 4.45 2.15
N GLU A 66 -0.28 5.09 3.19
CA GLU A 66 -0.91 6.42 3.08
C GLU A 66 0.12 7.53 3.12
N ILE A 67 1.09 7.45 4.03
CA ILE A 67 2.21 8.39 4.16
C ILE A 67 3.49 7.58 3.92
N MET A 68 4.29 8.02 2.94
CA MET A 68 5.49 7.31 2.51
C MET A 68 6.64 7.52 3.51
N ASP A 69 7.30 6.44 3.92
CA ASP A 69 8.71 6.48 4.31
C ASP A 69 9.59 6.37 3.04
N PRO A 70 10.21 7.47 2.59
CA PRO A 70 10.96 7.50 1.35
C PRO A 70 12.19 6.58 1.35
N LYS A 71 12.66 6.10 2.50
CA LYS A 71 13.81 5.18 2.59
C LYS A 71 13.44 3.75 2.22
N THR A 72 12.22 3.33 2.52
CA THR A 72 11.82 1.92 2.46
C THR A 72 10.59 1.67 1.58
N GLN A 73 9.82 2.71 1.24
CA GLN A 73 8.49 2.59 0.62
C GLN A 73 8.37 3.34 -0.72
N PHE A 74 9.48 3.57 -1.44
CA PHE A 74 9.47 4.32 -2.70
C PHE A 74 8.71 3.62 -3.84
N ASP A 75 8.52 2.30 -3.76
CA ASP A 75 7.78 1.47 -4.71
C ASP A 75 6.36 1.11 -4.24
N ARG A 76 5.91 1.71 -3.12
CA ARG A 76 4.60 1.52 -2.51
C ARG A 76 3.60 2.57 -3.00
N LEU A 77 2.32 2.24 -2.84
CA LEU A 77 1.23 3.12 -3.22
C LEU A 77 0.11 3.09 -2.17
N TRP A 78 -0.74 4.12 -2.18
CA TRP A 78 -1.89 4.19 -1.28
C TRP A 78 -3.04 3.34 -1.79
N ASP A 79 -3.53 3.68 -2.99
CA ASP A 79 -4.66 3.01 -3.65
C ASP A 79 -4.41 2.89 -5.15
N SER A 80 -4.94 1.84 -5.78
CA SER A 80 -4.85 1.63 -7.21
C SER A 80 -5.94 0.69 -7.71
N THR A 81 -6.40 0.96 -8.93
CA THR A 81 -7.14 0.04 -9.80
C THR A 81 -6.38 -0.22 -11.11
N LEU A 82 -5.12 0.24 -11.21
CA LEU A 82 -4.21 0.00 -12.32
C LEU A 82 -3.35 -1.25 -12.08
N TRP A 83 -2.80 -1.79 -13.15
CA TRP A 83 -1.82 -2.87 -13.10
C TRP A 83 -0.44 -2.34 -12.72
N THR A 84 0.06 -2.76 -11.56
CA THR A 84 1.27 -2.22 -10.92
C THR A 84 2.42 -3.22 -10.79
N LEU A 85 2.23 -4.46 -11.25
CA LEU A 85 3.16 -5.57 -11.00
C LEU A 85 4.43 -5.54 -11.86
N ASN A 86 4.52 -4.63 -12.84
CA ASN A 86 5.68 -4.52 -13.73
C ASN A 86 6.37 -3.16 -13.56
N LYS A 87 7.68 -3.19 -13.33
CA LYS A 87 8.51 -2.00 -13.34
C LYS A 87 8.48 -1.31 -14.71
N ASN A 88 8.51 0.02 -14.72
CA ASN A 88 8.44 0.87 -15.92
C ASN A 88 7.18 0.69 -16.77
N LEU A 89 6.12 0.12 -16.18
CA LEU A 89 4.91 -0.22 -16.92
C LEU A 89 3.68 -0.16 -16.01
N LEU A 90 3.08 1.02 -15.94
CA LEU A 90 1.75 1.21 -15.36
C LEU A 90 0.71 1.20 -16.49
N THR A 91 -0.26 0.29 -16.43
CA THR A 91 -1.33 0.12 -17.44
C THR A 91 -2.68 -0.14 -16.79
N LEU A 92 -3.74 -0.20 -17.60
CA LEU A 92 -5.02 -0.75 -17.17
C LEU A 92 -4.86 -2.24 -16.81
N PRO A 93 -5.64 -2.76 -15.85
CA PRO A 93 -5.63 -4.18 -15.50
C PRO A 93 -6.35 -5.02 -16.55
N PRO A 94 -6.17 -6.36 -16.51
CA PRO A 94 -7.00 -7.29 -17.27
C PRO A 94 -8.49 -7.00 -17.03
N ARG A 95 -9.29 -7.11 -18.08
CA ARG A 95 -10.74 -6.96 -17.97
C ARG A 95 -11.35 -8.17 -17.27
N ALA A 96 -12.12 -7.92 -16.20
CA ALA A 96 -13.05 -8.92 -15.69
C ALA A 96 -14.27 -9.02 -16.63
N LYS A 97 -14.62 -10.24 -17.05
CA LYS A 97 -15.87 -10.52 -17.77
C LYS A 97 -16.93 -10.94 -16.77
N ASP A 98 -18.01 -10.17 -16.72
CA ASP A 98 -19.19 -10.51 -15.94
C ASP A 98 -20.07 -11.48 -16.73
N LEU A 99 -20.42 -12.60 -16.10
CA LEU A 99 -21.34 -13.62 -16.64
C LEU A 99 -22.76 -13.43 -16.11
N GLY A 100 -22.95 -12.53 -15.14
CA GLY A 100 -24.19 -12.35 -14.41
C GLY A 100 -24.55 -13.58 -13.58
N ARG A 101 -25.84 -13.69 -13.25
CA ARG A 101 -26.39 -14.80 -12.43
C ARG A 101 -27.15 -15.85 -13.24
N GLY A 102 -27.26 -15.68 -14.57
CA GLY A 102 -28.12 -16.51 -15.41
C GLY A 102 -29.55 -16.60 -14.86
N THR A 103 -30.04 -17.82 -14.67
CA THR A 103 -31.38 -18.12 -14.10
C THR A 103 -31.35 -18.44 -12.60
N VAL A 104 -30.26 -18.10 -11.89
CA VAL A 104 -30.14 -18.32 -10.45
C VAL A 104 -31.08 -17.37 -9.69
N THR A 105 -31.72 -17.90 -8.65
CA THR A 105 -32.60 -17.13 -7.77
C THR A 105 -31.85 -16.01 -7.04
N VAL A 106 -32.46 -14.84 -6.96
CA VAL A 106 -31.92 -13.70 -6.20
C VAL A 106 -31.64 -14.11 -4.75
N GLY A 107 -30.47 -13.73 -4.22
CA GLY A 107 -30.05 -14.03 -2.85
C GLY A 107 -29.24 -15.30 -2.68
N LYS A 108 -29.03 -16.09 -3.75
CA LYS A 108 -28.09 -17.22 -3.75
C LYS A 108 -26.73 -16.80 -4.34
N ASP A 109 -25.74 -16.65 -3.48
CA ASP A 109 -24.37 -16.33 -3.87
C ASP A 109 -23.56 -17.61 -4.21
N PRO A 110 -22.58 -17.55 -5.12
CA PRO A 110 -21.56 -18.59 -5.24
C PRO A 110 -20.85 -18.84 -3.90
N VAL A 111 -20.82 -20.08 -3.43
CA VAL A 111 -20.23 -20.44 -2.11
C VAL A 111 -19.19 -21.56 -2.19
N ALA A 112 -19.31 -22.47 -3.15
CA ALA A 112 -18.40 -23.58 -3.38
C ALA A 112 -18.38 -23.95 -4.86
N GLY A 113 -17.30 -24.57 -5.33
CA GLY A 113 -17.23 -25.03 -6.71
C GLY A 113 -15.95 -25.81 -6.98
N ALA A 114 -16.03 -26.69 -7.98
CA ALA A 114 -14.94 -27.57 -8.38
C ALA A 114 -14.98 -27.77 -9.89
N GLN A 115 -13.81 -28.00 -10.48
CA GLN A 115 -13.72 -28.47 -11.85
C GLN A 115 -13.92 -29.98 -11.88
N PHE A 116 -14.78 -30.41 -12.79
CA PHE A 116 -15.07 -31.82 -13.01
C PHE A 116 -15.10 -32.10 -14.51
N ARG A 117 -14.15 -32.93 -14.95
CA ARG A 117 -13.88 -33.19 -16.37
C ARG A 117 -13.60 -31.85 -17.08
N ALA A 118 -14.29 -31.57 -18.18
CA ALA A 118 -14.11 -30.36 -18.98
C ALA A 118 -14.88 -29.13 -18.46
N TYR A 119 -15.62 -29.22 -17.35
CA TYR A 119 -16.53 -28.16 -16.89
C TYR A 119 -16.24 -27.72 -15.46
N VAL A 120 -16.66 -26.51 -15.13
CA VAL A 120 -16.68 -26.00 -13.75
C VAL A 120 -18.10 -26.09 -13.22
N TYR A 121 -18.26 -26.68 -12.04
CA TYR A 121 -19.52 -26.72 -11.30
C TYR A 121 -19.42 -25.78 -10.11
N VAL A 122 -20.43 -24.95 -9.92
CA VAL A 122 -20.49 -23.94 -8.86
C VAL A 122 -21.84 -24.06 -8.15
N ALA A 123 -21.81 -24.13 -6.83
CA ALA A 123 -22.99 -24.07 -5.99
C ALA A 123 -23.30 -22.60 -5.65
N PHE A 124 -24.50 -22.16 -6.03
CA PHE A 124 -25.10 -20.90 -5.60
C PHE A 124 -25.99 -21.20 -4.41
N GLY A 125 -25.48 -21.02 -3.19
CA GLY A 125 -26.10 -21.58 -1.99
C GLY A 125 -26.18 -23.11 -2.05
N ASP A 126 -27.38 -23.64 -2.18
CA ASP A 126 -27.72 -25.06 -2.34
C ASP A 126 -27.95 -25.48 -3.81
N ASP A 127 -27.88 -24.56 -4.77
CA ASP A 127 -28.21 -24.81 -6.18
C ASP A 127 -26.92 -24.98 -7.02
N VAL A 128 -26.63 -26.21 -7.43
CA VAL A 128 -25.46 -26.54 -8.24
C VAL A 128 -25.74 -26.23 -9.71
N ARG A 129 -24.87 -25.43 -10.30
CA ARG A 129 -24.89 -25.02 -11.70
C ARG A 129 -23.59 -25.40 -12.37
N ARG A 130 -23.65 -25.63 -13.68
CA ARG A 130 -22.48 -25.83 -14.54
C ARG A 130 -22.22 -24.57 -15.37
N LEU A 131 -20.95 -24.19 -15.51
CA LEU A 131 -20.52 -23.20 -16.48
C LEU A 131 -20.26 -23.88 -17.83
N GLU A 132 -20.96 -23.43 -18.86
CA GLU A 132 -20.85 -23.95 -20.22
C GLU A 132 -19.69 -23.31 -20.99
N THR A 133 -19.29 -23.92 -22.11
CA THR A 133 -18.14 -23.47 -22.92
C THR A 133 -18.36 -22.13 -23.62
N ASP A 134 -19.62 -21.70 -23.77
CA ASP A 134 -20.01 -20.38 -24.28
C ASP A 134 -20.06 -19.29 -23.18
N ASP A 135 -19.52 -19.60 -21.99
CA ASP A 135 -19.56 -18.79 -20.78
C ASP A 135 -20.97 -18.51 -20.23
N THR A 136 -21.96 -19.35 -20.55
CA THR A 136 -23.29 -19.27 -19.95
C THR A 136 -23.42 -20.13 -18.68
N ILE A 137 -24.21 -19.65 -17.72
CA ILE A 137 -24.56 -20.41 -16.52
C ILE A 137 -25.79 -21.27 -16.83
N SER A 138 -25.64 -22.59 -16.74
CA SER A 138 -26.70 -23.55 -17.05
C SER A 138 -27.91 -23.49 -16.11
N ALA A 139 -28.95 -24.26 -16.44
CA ALA A 139 -30.04 -24.58 -15.51
C ALA A 139 -29.54 -25.36 -14.28
N SER A 140 -30.36 -25.45 -13.22
CA SER A 140 -30.04 -26.22 -12.02
C SER A 140 -29.70 -27.67 -12.38
N LYS A 141 -28.53 -28.14 -11.94
CA LYS A 141 -28.10 -29.53 -12.06
C LYS A 141 -28.49 -30.33 -10.83
N ARG A 142 -28.50 -29.68 -9.66
CA ARG A 142 -28.82 -30.30 -8.38
C ARG A 142 -29.21 -29.26 -7.33
N THR A 143 -30.22 -29.59 -6.53
CA THR A 143 -30.49 -28.93 -5.24
C THR A 143 -29.90 -29.78 -4.11
N LEU A 144 -28.94 -29.22 -3.39
CA LEU A 144 -28.26 -29.84 -2.26
C LEU A 144 -29.16 -29.91 -1.01
N GLY A 145 -28.72 -30.61 0.03
CA GLY A 145 -29.46 -30.71 1.29
C GLY A 145 -29.46 -29.40 2.07
N ASN A 146 -28.41 -28.60 1.90
CA ASN A 146 -28.25 -27.25 2.48
C ASN A 146 -27.25 -26.46 1.61
N THR A 147 -26.92 -25.24 2.02
CA THR A 147 -25.86 -24.43 1.43
C THR A 147 -24.54 -25.20 1.39
N ALA A 148 -23.91 -25.24 0.21
CA ALA A 148 -22.62 -25.90 0.06
C ALA A 148 -21.54 -25.20 0.89
N THR A 149 -20.71 -26.00 1.56
CA THR A 149 -19.57 -25.55 2.35
C THR A 149 -18.26 -25.74 1.58
N ASP A 150 -18.17 -26.83 0.81
CA ASP A 150 -17.00 -27.18 0.01
C ASP A 150 -17.38 -28.06 -1.19
N ALA A 151 -16.49 -28.11 -2.18
CA ALA A 151 -16.65 -28.94 -3.37
C ALA A 151 -15.31 -29.44 -3.87
N THR A 152 -15.28 -30.69 -4.34
CA THR A 152 -14.07 -31.28 -4.91
C THR A 152 -14.38 -32.36 -5.93
N ALA A 153 -13.40 -32.72 -6.74
CA ALA A 153 -13.48 -33.86 -7.64
C ALA A 153 -12.39 -34.87 -7.28
N TYR A 154 -12.77 -36.13 -7.07
CA TYR A 154 -11.85 -37.19 -6.71
C TYR A 154 -12.32 -38.53 -7.29
N GLY A 155 -11.37 -39.32 -7.82
CA GLY A 155 -11.66 -40.68 -8.31
C GLY A 155 -12.72 -40.73 -9.43
N GLY A 156 -12.81 -39.69 -10.27
CA GLY A 156 -13.80 -39.62 -11.33
C GLY A 156 -15.20 -39.17 -10.88
N THR A 157 -15.35 -38.69 -9.64
CA THR A 157 -16.62 -38.24 -9.07
C THR A 157 -16.50 -36.82 -8.52
N LEU A 158 -17.55 -36.04 -8.73
CA LEU A 158 -17.76 -34.70 -8.19
C LEU A 158 -18.51 -34.79 -6.86
N TYR A 159 -18.06 -34.03 -5.86
CA TYR A 159 -18.62 -33.98 -4.51
C TYR A 159 -18.95 -32.54 -4.11
N PHE A 160 -20.07 -32.35 -3.41
CA PHE A 160 -20.45 -31.10 -2.74
C PHE A 160 -20.84 -31.41 -1.29
N ALA A 161 -20.09 -30.87 -0.34
CA ALA A 161 -20.39 -30.94 1.09
C ALA A 161 -21.38 -29.83 1.47
N TRP A 162 -22.26 -30.11 2.44
CA TRP A 162 -23.24 -29.16 2.94
C TRP A 162 -23.49 -29.29 4.46
N GLY A 163 -22.53 -29.87 5.19
CA GLY A 163 -22.49 -30.00 6.64
C GLY A 163 -23.21 -31.24 7.19
N GLY A 164 -24.47 -31.43 6.80
CA GLY A 164 -25.26 -32.62 7.19
C GLY A 164 -25.02 -33.86 6.32
N GLY A 165 -24.14 -33.77 5.34
CA GLY A 165 -23.88 -34.80 4.34
C GLY A 165 -23.20 -34.22 3.10
N TYR A 166 -23.24 -34.97 2.01
CA TYR A 166 -22.75 -34.54 0.72
C TYR A 166 -23.59 -35.12 -0.42
N ASP A 167 -23.64 -34.40 -1.53
CA ASP A 167 -24.18 -34.92 -2.79
C ASP A 167 -23.01 -35.18 -3.75
N TYR A 168 -23.10 -36.25 -4.52
CA TYR A 168 -22.03 -36.64 -5.44
C TYR A 168 -22.56 -37.12 -6.80
N SER A 169 -21.73 -37.00 -7.83
CA SER A 169 -22.07 -37.39 -9.21
C SER A 169 -20.85 -37.90 -9.96
N ALA A 170 -20.98 -39.08 -10.58
CA ALA A 170 -19.91 -39.69 -11.39
C ALA A 170 -19.86 -39.15 -12.83
N ASP A 171 -20.90 -38.45 -13.28
CA ASP A 171 -21.06 -37.98 -14.67
C ASP A 171 -21.44 -36.49 -14.78
N GLY A 172 -21.83 -35.85 -13.68
CA GLY A 172 -22.32 -34.47 -13.60
C GLY A 172 -23.81 -34.33 -13.96
N ALA A 173 -24.51 -35.43 -14.23
CA ALA A 173 -25.92 -35.45 -14.63
C ALA A 173 -26.78 -36.24 -13.63
N ALA A 174 -26.37 -37.44 -13.24
CA ALA A 174 -27.01 -38.25 -12.20
C ALA A 174 -26.36 -37.97 -10.83
N TRP A 175 -27.19 -37.64 -9.85
CA TRP A 175 -26.73 -37.23 -8.52
C TRP A 175 -27.26 -38.15 -7.44
N THR A 176 -26.39 -38.52 -6.50
CA THR A 176 -26.73 -39.28 -5.31
C THR A 176 -26.51 -38.42 -4.06
N ARG A 177 -27.37 -38.58 -3.05
CA ARG A 177 -27.22 -37.94 -1.73
C ARG A 177 -26.72 -38.96 -0.72
N ALA A 178 -25.69 -38.59 0.03
CA ALA A 178 -25.21 -39.30 1.20
C ALA A 178 -25.47 -38.42 2.44
N SER A 179 -26.32 -38.90 3.33
CA SER A 179 -26.75 -38.17 4.53
C SER A 179 -27.14 -39.11 5.67
N ALA A 180 -26.64 -40.36 5.64
CA ALA A 180 -26.79 -41.26 6.77
C ALA A 180 -25.81 -40.86 7.89
N ALA A 181 -26.03 -41.37 9.10
CA ALA A 181 -25.07 -41.17 10.18
C ALA A 181 -23.69 -41.69 9.77
N GLY A 182 -22.67 -40.83 9.87
CA GLY A 182 -21.32 -41.09 9.38
C GLY A 182 -21.03 -40.52 7.99
N ASP A 183 -22.02 -40.02 7.24
CA ASP A 183 -21.82 -39.36 5.94
C ASP A 183 -21.54 -37.87 6.05
N GLU A 184 -21.73 -37.25 7.20
CA GLU A 184 -21.63 -35.81 7.38
C GLU A 184 -20.24 -35.26 6.99
N ALA A 185 -20.23 -34.13 6.29
CA ALA A 185 -19.04 -33.52 5.73
C ALA A 185 -19.24 -32.01 5.56
N ASP A 186 -18.30 -31.20 6.00
CA ASP A 186 -18.22 -29.77 5.70
C ASP A 186 -17.06 -29.47 4.73
N TYR A 187 -15.93 -30.17 4.86
CA TYR A 187 -14.72 -29.92 4.09
C TYR A 187 -14.09 -31.21 3.58
N PHE A 188 -13.44 -31.13 2.42
CA PHE A 188 -12.73 -32.23 1.80
C PHE A 188 -11.26 -31.91 1.55
N VAL A 189 -10.40 -32.94 1.52
CA VAL A 189 -9.04 -32.83 0.99
C VAL A 189 -8.60 -34.15 0.37
N SER A 190 -7.88 -34.11 -0.74
CA SER A 190 -7.26 -35.30 -1.33
C SER A 190 -5.83 -35.47 -0.84
N TRP A 191 -5.51 -36.61 -0.25
CA TRP A 191 -4.16 -36.91 0.22
C TRP A 191 -3.92 -38.41 0.28
N ASP A 192 -2.72 -38.85 -0.08
CA ASP A 192 -2.30 -40.26 -0.04
C ASP A 192 -3.29 -41.22 -0.76
N SER A 193 -3.64 -40.85 -2.00
CA SER A 193 -4.62 -41.58 -2.82
C SER A 193 -5.95 -41.84 -2.12
N LYS A 194 -6.38 -40.95 -1.22
CA LYS A 194 -7.66 -41.00 -0.51
C LYS A 194 -8.34 -39.64 -0.58
N LEU A 195 -9.66 -39.66 -0.50
CA LEU A 195 -10.46 -38.47 -0.20
C LEU A 195 -10.76 -38.46 1.29
N TRP A 196 -10.40 -37.37 1.96
CA TRP A 196 -10.64 -37.15 3.37
C TRP A 196 -11.76 -36.14 3.54
N LYS A 197 -12.51 -36.28 4.64
CA LYS A 197 -13.54 -35.31 5.04
C LYS A 197 -13.44 -34.95 6.51
N ILE A 198 -14.01 -33.82 6.89
CA ILE A 198 -14.24 -33.44 8.28
C ILE A 198 -15.49 -32.55 8.40
N ARG A 199 -16.10 -32.54 9.58
CA ARG A 199 -17.14 -31.56 9.95
C ARG A 199 -16.53 -30.28 10.53
N ASN A 200 -17.34 -29.21 10.55
CA ASN A 200 -16.93 -27.91 11.06
C ASN A 200 -16.73 -27.85 12.60
N ASP A 201 -17.10 -28.90 13.33
CA ASP A 201 -16.81 -29.14 14.76
C ASP A 201 -15.61 -30.08 14.99
N GLY A 202 -14.95 -30.52 13.90
CA GLY A 202 -13.81 -31.43 13.95
C GLY A 202 -14.17 -32.89 14.19
N SER A 203 -15.46 -33.25 14.17
CA SER A 203 -15.93 -34.64 14.14
C SER A 203 -16.05 -35.18 12.72
N GLY A 204 -16.39 -36.47 12.57
CA GLY A 204 -16.58 -37.10 11.27
C GLY A 204 -15.32 -37.20 10.41
N PHE A 205 -14.13 -36.99 11.01
CA PHE A 205 -12.87 -37.11 10.29
C PHE A 205 -12.64 -38.55 9.83
N GLY A 206 -12.45 -38.73 8.53
CA GLY A 206 -12.29 -40.05 7.95
C GLY A 206 -11.98 -39.96 6.47
N TYR A 207 -11.69 -41.12 5.87
CA TYR A 207 -11.32 -41.18 4.46
C TYR A 207 -12.06 -42.27 3.70
N THR A 208 -12.09 -42.11 2.38
CA THR A 208 -12.48 -43.14 1.44
C THR A 208 -11.41 -43.30 0.36
N THR A 209 -11.29 -44.50 -0.18
CA THR A 209 -10.43 -44.83 -1.33
C THR A 209 -11.23 -44.98 -2.63
N THR A 210 -12.56 -44.95 -2.56
CA THR A 210 -13.44 -45.22 -3.70
C THR A 210 -14.25 -43.98 -4.07
N GLY A 211 -14.37 -43.72 -5.38
CA GLY A 211 -15.07 -42.56 -5.93
C GLY A 211 -16.60 -42.63 -5.94
N ALA A 212 -17.29 -43.68 -5.50
CA ALA A 212 -18.75 -43.73 -5.45
C ALA A 212 -19.20 -44.72 -4.35
N SER A 213 -20.32 -44.45 -3.67
CA SER A 213 -20.80 -45.19 -2.48
C SER A 213 -19.69 -45.36 -1.43
N ALA A 214 -19.09 -44.25 -1.02
CA ALA A 214 -17.93 -44.23 -0.15
C ALA A 214 -18.26 -44.81 1.24
N SER A 215 -17.78 -46.03 1.52
CA SER A 215 -17.60 -46.48 2.90
C SER A 215 -16.47 -45.65 3.51
N TRP A 216 -16.80 -44.80 4.48
CA TRP A 216 -15.83 -43.95 5.18
C TRP A 216 -15.14 -44.72 6.30
N THR A 217 -13.80 -44.73 6.29
CA THR A 217 -13.00 -45.23 7.41
C THR A 217 -12.79 -44.11 8.41
N ALA A 218 -13.43 -44.21 9.58
CA ALA A 218 -13.35 -43.22 10.64
C ALA A 218 -11.93 -43.11 11.25
N LYS A 219 -11.58 -41.90 11.68
CA LYS A 219 -10.30 -41.53 12.32
C LYS A 219 -10.55 -40.61 13.53
N ALA A 220 -9.47 -40.07 14.08
CA ALA A 220 -9.50 -39.22 15.27
C ALA A 220 -10.39 -37.98 15.12
N THR A 221 -11.08 -37.61 16.20
CA THR A 221 -11.90 -36.38 16.31
C THR A 221 -11.14 -35.29 17.07
N MET A 222 -11.34 -34.02 16.69
CA MET A 222 -10.66 -32.88 17.35
C MET A 222 -11.37 -32.36 18.60
N GLY A 223 -12.69 -32.57 18.72
CA GLY A 223 -13.48 -32.11 19.87
C GLY A 223 -13.62 -30.58 19.96
N LEU A 224 -13.80 -29.90 18.82
CA LEU A 224 -13.92 -28.44 18.74
C LEU A 224 -15.39 -27.98 18.76
N GLU A 225 -15.62 -26.70 18.99
CA GLU A 225 -16.97 -26.12 18.88
C GLU A 225 -17.42 -26.10 17.39
N THR A 226 -18.73 -26.19 17.16
CA THR A 226 -19.30 -26.06 15.80
C THR A 226 -18.87 -24.76 15.14
N GLY A 227 -18.38 -24.87 13.90
CA GLY A 227 -17.90 -23.74 13.11
C GLY A 227 -16.45 -23.35 13.39
N GLU A 228 -15.70 -24.08 14.22
CA GLU A 228 -14.30 -23.78 14.45
C GLU A 228 -13.37 -24.28 13.34
N VAL A 229 -13.63 -25.45 12.77
CA VAL A 229 -12.91 -25.92 11.58
C VAL A 229 -13.41 -25.15 10.37
N ARG A 230 -12.48 -24.65 9.56
CA ARG A 230 -12.75 -23.81 8.37
C ARG A 230 -12.30 -24.43 7.06
N GLY A 231 -11.51 -25.50 7.12
CA GLY A 231 -11.04 -26.22 5.95
C GLY A 231 -9.96 -27.24 6.29
N LEU A 232 -9.58 -28.00 5.28
CA LEU A 232 -8.49 -28.96 5.31
C LEU A 232 -7.47 -28.59 4.23
N GLU A 233 -6.19 -28.72 4.54
CA GLU A 233 -5.10 -28.43 3.59
C GLU A 233 -3.99 -29.46 3.79
N VAL A 234 -3.25 -29.79 2.72
CA VAL A 234 -2.05 -30.61 2.84
C VAL A 234 -0.84 -29.68 2.94
N PHE A 235 -0.07 -29.83 4.01
CA PHE A 235 1.12 -29.01 4.25
C PHE A 235 2.22 -29.81 4.96
N PHE A 236 3.44 -29.27 4.99
CA PHE A 236 4.59 -29.91 5.61
C PHE A 236 4.55 -29.79 7.14
N THR A 237 4.92 -30.86 7.83
CA THR A 237 5.27 -30.84 9.25
C THR A 237 6.67 -30.24 9.46
N PRO A 238 7.09 -29.95 10.71
CA PRO A 238 8.47 -29.57 11.02
C PRO A 238 9.54 -30.52 10.47
N ASP A 239 9.21 -31.80 10.32
CA ASP A 239 10.07 -32.85 9.77
C ASP A 239 10.04 -32.93 8.23
N ASN A 240 9.41 -31.95 7.57
CA ASN A 240 9.24 -31.86 6.12
C ASN A 240 8.45 -33.04 5.50
N ILE A 241 7.51 -33.62 6.27
CA ILE A 241 6.60 -34.65 5.79
C ILE A 241 5.26 -34.01 5.47
N LEU A 242 4.71 -34.28 4.28
CA LEU A 242 3.36 -33.81 3.92
C LEU A 242 2.30 -34.52 4.76
N ASN A 243 1.43 -33.73 5.37
CA ASN A 243 0.35 -34.25 6.19
C ASN A 243 -0.88 -33.34 6.14
N ILE A 244 -2.02 -33.89 6.57
CA ILE A 244 -3.28 -33.15 6.61
C ILE A 244 -3.26 -32.18 7.79
N HIS A 245 -3.59 -30.94 7.49
CA HIS A 245 -3.78 -29.89 8.47
C HIS A 245 -5.24 -29.43 8.47
N ALA A 246 -5.80 -29.23 9.66
CA ALA A 246 -7.09 -28.60 9.84
C ALA A 246 -6.89 -27.11 10.14
N ILE A 247 -7.46 -26.27 9.28
CA ILE A 247 -7.48 -24.83 9.45
C ILE A 247 -8.64 -24.49 10.38
N THR A 248 -8.38 -23.74 11.45
CA THR A 248 -9.41 -23.41 12.44
C THR A 248 -9.47 -21.91 12.74
N SER A 249 -10.53 -21.49 13.43
CA SER A 249 -10.69 -20.11 13.93
C SER A 249 -9.70 -19.70 15.03
N ARG A 250 -8.88 -20.63 15.54
CA ARG A 250 -7.88 -20.40 16.61
C ARG A 250 -6.45 -20.80 16.22
N GLY A 251 -6.22 -21.18 14.95
CA GLY A 251 -4.91 -21.60 14.45
C GLY A 251 -4.95 -22.92 13.69
N LEU A 252 -3.82 -23.60 13.65
CA LEU A 252 -3.58 -24.75 12.79
C LEU A 252 -3.31 -26.02 13.59
N TRP A 253 -3.97 -27.10 13.18
CA TRP A 253 -3.79 -28.44 13.74
C TRP A 253 -3.28 -29.37 12.66
N VAL A 254 -2.44 -30.34 13.04
CA VAL A 254 -1.92 -31.38 12.17
C VAL A 254 -2.41 -32.75 12.63
N TYR A 255 -2.79 -33.61 11.69
CA TYR A 255 -3.19 -34.98 11.97
C TYR A 255 -1.95 -35.89 12.03
N ASP A 256 -1.64 -36.49 13.16
CA ASP A 256 -0.61 -37.52 13.27
C ASP A 256 -1.21 -38.89 12.90
N ALA A 257 -0.88 -39.38 11.71
CA ALA A 257 -1.37 -40.65 11.20
C ALA A 257 -0.86 -41.86 12.00
N SER A 258 0.32 -41.75 12.63
CA SER A 258 0.92 -42.84 13.42
C SER A 258 0.23 -42.99 14.77
N ALA A 259 -0.10 -41.88 15.41
CA ALA A 259 -0.81 -41.84 16.69
C ALA A 259 -2.35 -41.87 16.51
N ASN A 260 -2.85 -41.73 15.28
CA ASN A 260 -4.26 -41.49 14.99
C ASN A 260 -4.83 -40.40 15.92
N GLY A 261 -4.27 -39.19 15.84
CA GLY A 261 -4.62 -38.09 16.74
C GLY A 261 -4.27 -36.72 16.15
N TRP A 262 -4.98 -35.68 16.59
CA TRP A 262 -4.70 -34.31 16.20
C TRP A 262 -3.76 -33.62 17.19
N ARG A 263 -2.81 -32.84 16.68
CA ARG A 263 -1.91 -32.01 17.48
C ARG A 263 -1.96 -30.57 17.01
N GLN A 264 -2.00 -29.64 17.96
CA GLN A 264 -1.92 -28.23 17.63
C GLN A 264 -0.48 -27.89 17.22
N THR A 265 -0.34 -27.12 16.13
CA THR A 265 0.97 -26.61 15.69
C THR A 265 1.36 -25.36 16.48
N MET A 266 2.56 -24.84 16.24
CA MET A 266 2.99 -23.55 16.79
C MET A 266 2.26 -22.36 16.15
N PHE A 267 1.61 -22.55 14.99
CA PHE A 267 0.83 -21.49 14.37
C PHE A 267 -0.55 -21.37 15.05
N GLN A 268 -0.59 -20.47 16.03
CA GLN A 268 -1.77 -20.16 16.82
C GLN A 268 -2.04 -18.66 16.77
N HIS A 269 -3.31 -18.29 16.72
CA HIS A 269 -3.74 -16.91 16.86
C HIS A 269 -4.96 -16.85 17.80
N ALA A 270 -5.22 -15.67 18.37
CA ALA A 270 -6.43 -15.48 19.17
C ALA A 270 -7.68 -15.89 18.37
N ARG A 271 -8.70 -16.41 19.07
CA ARG A 271 -9.97 -16.79 18.44
C ARG A 271 -10.51 -15.58 17.67
N HIS A 272 -10.68 -15.74 16.36
CA HIS A 272 -11.20 -14.69 15.48
C HIS A 272 -12.41 -15.22 14.70
N PRO A 273 -13.54 -14.49 14.64
CA PRO A 273 -14.75 -14.97 13.94
C PRO A 273 -14.48 -15.29 12.46
N ASP A 274 -13.60 -14.49 11.83
CA ASP A 274 -13.15 -14.67 10.44
C ASP A 274 -11.78 -15.37 10.32
N GLY A 275 -11.28 -15.96 11.41
CA GLY A 275 -10.04 -16.74 11.39
C GLY A 275 -10.20 -18.00 10.56
N GLY A 276 -9.23 -18.28 9.67
CA GLY A 276 -9.16 -19.48 8.85
C GLY A 276 -10.08 -19.50 7.62
N LEU A 277 -10.86 -18.44 7.34
CA LEU A 277 -11.80 -18.43 6.21
C LEU A 277 -11.07 -18.54 4.86
N GLY A 278 -10.12 -17.64 4.60
CA GLY A 278 -9.20 -17.74 3.49
C GLY A 278 -7.95 -18.51 3.90
N HIS A 279 -7.70 -19.64 3.26
CA HIS A 279 -6.48 -20.41 3.45
C HIS A 279 -6.08 -21.07 2.14
N THR A 280 -4.79 -21.29 1.97
CA THR A 280 -4.24 -22.12 0.89
C THR A 280 -2.78 -22.42 1.19
N PHE A 281 -2.31 -23.57 0.73
CA PHE A 281 -0.87 -23.77 0.51
C PHE A 281 -0.43 -23.06 -0.77
N TYR A 282 0.66 -22.30 -0.73
CA TYR A 282 1.25 -21.66 -1.90
C TYR A 282 2.77 -21.62 -1.80
N ARG A 283 3.44 -22.24 -2.79
CA ARG A 283 4.91 -22.38 -2.87
C ARG A 283 5.51 -23.08 -1.65
N ASP A 284 6.01 -22.30 -0.69
CA ASP A 284 6.80 -22.75 0.46
C ASP A 284 6.06 -22.61 1.80
N ALA A 285 4.84 -22.08 1.79
CA ALA A 285 4.13 -21.73 3.01
C ALA A 285 2.63 -21.95 2.93
N LEU A 286 2.06 -22.20 4.10
CA LEU A 286 0.62 -22.15 4.31
C LEU A 286 0.23 -20.70 4.62
N TYR A 287 -0.77 -20.19 3.91
CA TYR A 287 -1.34 -18.88 4.18
C TYR A 287 -2.71 -19.05 4.81
N SER A 288 -2.99 -18.30 5.87
CA SER A 288 -4.30 -18.32 6.55
C SER A 288 -4.70 -16.91 6.98
N SER A 289 -5.94 -16.54 6.71
CA SER A 289 -6.48 -15.22 7.01
C SER A 289 -7.12 -15.13 8.39
N ALA A 290 -7.08 -13.95 9.01
CA ALA A 290 -7.93 -13.58 10.13
C ALA A 290 -8.43 -12.14 9.91
N GLY A 291 -9.67 -12.01 9.40
CA GLY A 291 -10.18 -10.70 8.96
C GLY A 291 -9.44 -10.21 7.72
N MET A 292 -8.74 -9.08 7.80
CA MET A 292 -7.87 -8.56 6.72
C MET A 292 -6.42 -9.02 6.82
N SER A 293 -6.02 -9.55 7.97
CA SER A 293 -4.69 -10.11 8.17
C SER A 293 -4.54 -11.41 7.41
N VAL A 294 -3.35 -11.66 6.88
CA VAL A 294 -2.95 -12.93 6.27
C VAL A 294 -1.63 -13.33 6.89
N TRP A 295 -1.61 -14.50 7.50
CA TRP A 295 -0.42 -15.07 8.11
C TRP A 295 0.24 -16.04 7.15
N LYS A 296 1.53 -15.86 6.90
CA LYS A 296 2.40 -16.80 6.19
C LYS A 296 3.06 -17.72 7.22
N PHE A 297 2.82 -19.02 7.15
CA PHE A 297 3.42 -20.02 8.02
C PHE A 297 4.32 -20.99 7.22
N THR A 298 5.60 -21.05 7.58
CA THR A 298 6.62 -21.87 6.88
C THR A 298 6.86 -23.23 7.53
N GLY A 299 5.99 -23.66 8.45
CA GLY A 299 6.20 -24.86 9.27
C GLY A 299 7.00 -24.59 10.56
N GLN A 300 7.77 -23.51 10.59
CA GLN A 300 8.61 -23.12 11.73
C GLN A 300 8.26 -21.72 12.28
N ALA A 301 8.03 -20.76 11.38
CA ALA A 301 7.76 -19.38 11.74
C ALA A 301 6.47 -18.89 11.07
N ALA A 302 5.77 -17.99 11.77
CA ALA A 302 4.62 -17.28 11.25
C ALA A 302 4.93 -15.79 11.14
N SER A 303 4.57 -15.16 10.02
CA SER A 303 4.69 -13.72 9.81
C SER A 303 3.42 -13.13 9.21
N ASN A 304 3.09 -11.89 9.55
CA ASN A 304 1.94 -11.20 8.98
C ASN A 304 2.33 -10.59 7.62
N VAL A 305 1.63 -11.00 6.58
CA VAL A 305 1.72 -10.50 5.21
C VAL A 305 0.36 -9.98 4.74
N GLY A 306 -0.55 -9.63 5.65
CA GLY A 306 -1.91 -9.22 5.37
C GLY A 306 -2.05 -7.90 4.61
N LEU A 307 -3.27 -7.68 4.11
CA LEU A 307 -3.68 -6.42 3.48
C LEU A 307 -3.75 -5.26 4.49
N ASP A 308 -3.60 -5.55 5.78
CA ASP A 308 -3.59 -4.63 6.92
C ASP A 308 -2.21 -4.50 7.59
N ARG A 309 -1.15 -5.10 7.03
CA ARG A 309 0.20 -5.08 7.62
C ARG A 309 0.76 -3.66 7.80
N ASP A 310 0.49 -2.77 6.83
CA ASP A 310 0.98 -1.40 6.80
C ASP A 310 -0.12 -0.42 7.30
N TYR A 311 -0.58 0.54 6.50
CA TYR A 311 -1.75 1.39 6.86
C TYR A 311 -3.10 0.74 6.53
N GLY A 312 -3.05 -0.41 5.83
CA GLY A 312 -4.22 -1.14 5.37
C GLY A 312 -4.86 -0.54 4.12
N LEU A 313 -5.97 -1.14 3.69
CA LEU A 313 -6.74 -0.61 2.56
C LEU A 313 -7.52 0.66 2.93
N PRO A 314 -7.81 1.54 1.95
CA PRO A 314 -8.73 2.65 2.13
C PRO A 314 -10.08 2.18 2.70
N ALA A 315 -10.73 3.01 3.53
CA ALA A 315 -11.95 2.63 4.25
C ALA A 315 -13.06 2.04 3.34
N ALA A 316 -13.22 2.60 2.13
CA ALA A 316 -14.18 2.15 1.12
C ALA A 316 -13.87 0.77 0.50
N GLN A 317 -12.73 0.16 0.84
CA GLN A 317 -12.26 -1.13 0.32
C GLN A 317 -11.97 -2.15 1.43
N ARG A 318 -12.22 -1.78 2.69
CA ARG A 318 -12.02 -2.70 3.81
C ARG A 318 -13.12 -3.77 3.80
N GLY A 319 -12.77 -4.94 4.29
CA GLY A 319 -13.67 -6.08 4.36
C GLY A 319 -13.05 -7.19 5.19
N LYS A 320 -13.18 -8.42 4.69
CA LYS A 320 -12.43 -9.57 5.21
C LYS A 320 -12.01 -10.49 4.07
N VAL A 321 -10.85 -11.11 4.20
CA VAL A 321 -10.37 -12.12 3.27
C VAL A 321 -11.24 -13.36 3.43
N ARG A 322 -11.95 -13.73 2.37
CA ARG A 322 -12.81 -14.93 2.32
C ARG A 322 -12.13 -16.14 1.75
N ARG A 323 -11.28 -15.93 0.75
CA ARG A 323 -10.55 -16.99 0.05
C ARG A 323 -9.16 -16.51 -0.31
N LEU A 324 -8.20 -17.40 -0.17
CA LEU A 324 -6.87 -17.27 -0.72
C LEU A 324 -6.75 -18.31 -1.83
N LEU A 325 -6.15 -17.93 -2.95
CA LEU A 325 -6.09 -18.75 -4.14
C LEU A 325 -4.66 -18.80 -4.67
N PRO A 326 -4.09 -20.00 -4.83
CA PRO A 326 -2.81 -20.14 -5.49
C PRO A 326 -3.02 -19.94 -6.99
N THR A 327 -2.24 -19.05 -7.59
CA THR A 327 -2.10 -18.94 -9.06
C THR A 327 -0.66 -19.26 -9.44
N GLN A 328 -0.38 -19.47 -10.72
CA GLN A 328 0.99 -19.75 -11.17
C GLN A 328 2.01 -18.67 -10.73
N ASN A 329 1.61 -17.39 -10.80
CA ASN A 329 2.54 -16.27 -10.61
C ASN A 329 2.39 -15.59 -9.24
N TRP A 330 1.19 -15.59 -8.66
CA TRP A 330 0.86 -14.82 -7.45
C TRP A 330 -0.10 -15.58 -6.52
N LEU A 331 -0.13 -15.15 -5.26
CA LEU A 331 -1.21 -15.52 -4.34
C LEU A 331 -2.34 -14.50 -4.48
N ALA A 332 -3.56 -14.94 -4.79
CA ALA A 332 -4.71 -14.04 -4.87
C ALA A 332 -5.54 -14.09 -3.59
N ALA A 333 -6.05 -12.93 -3.16
CA ALA A 333 -6.97 -12.80 -2.04
C ALA A 333 -8.31 -12.23 -2.52
N LEU A 334 -9.39 -12.93 -2.21
CA LEU A 334 -10.76 -12.43 -2.38
C LEU A 334 -11.19 -11.75 -1.08
N VAL A 335 -11.43 -10.45 -1.15
CA VAL A 335 -11.93 -9.62 -0.05
C VAL A 335 -13.42 -9.40 -0.21
N ASP A 336 -14.18 -9.73 0.83
CA ASP A 336 -15.61 -9.48 0.96
C ASP A 336 -15.85 -8.18 1.73
N GLY A 337 -16.28 -7.15 1.02
CA GLY A 337 -16.62 -5.84 1.58
C GLY A 337 -18.05 -5.71 2.09
N SER A 338 -18.86 -6.78 2.01
CA SER A 338 -20.30 -6.71 2.33
C SER A 338 -20.64 -6.51 3.80
N ALA A 339 -19.72 -6.88 4.70
CA ALA A 339 -19.91 -6.76 6.14
C ALA A 339 -19.07 -5.61 6.72
N PRO A 340 -19.61 -4.84 7.69
CA PRO A 340 -18.85 -3.79 8.35
C PRO A 340 -17.70 -4.39 9.17
N VAL A 341 -16.50 -3.85 8.99
CA VAL A 341 -15.27 -4.37 9.64
C VAL A 341 -15.13 -3.88 11.09
N LEU A 342 -15.68 -2.70 11.41
CA LEU A 342 -15.55 -2.06 12.73
C LEU A 342 -16.78 -1.20 13.01
N ALA A 343 -17.81 -1.76 13.64
CA ALA A 343 -18.89 -0.94 14.18
C ALA A 343 -18.52 -0.45 15.59
N GLY A 344 -18.26 0.84 15.75
CA GLY A 344 -18.24 1.50 17.06
C GLY A 344 -16.97 1.31 17.91
N THR A 345 -15.88 0.77 17.36
CA THR A 345 -14.62 0.63 18.10
C THR A 345 -14.01 2.01 18.37
N LYS A 346 -13.97 2.37 19.66
CA LYS A 346 -13.38 3.59 20.18
C LYS A 346 -11.93 3.31 20.56
N MET A 347 -10.97 3.87 19.83
CA MET A 347 -9.57 3.84 20.24
C MET A 347 -9.20 5.15 20.92
N ARG A 348 -8.54 5.05 22.07
CA ARG A 348 -7.97 6.21 22.76
C ARG A 348 -6.67 6.55 22.04
N ALA A 349 -6.68 7.56 21.18
CA ALA A 349 -5.49 7.99 20.48
C ALA A 349 -4.61 8.77 21.47
N ALA A 350 -3.60 8.11 22.04
CA ALA A 350 -2.68 8.71 23.02
C ALA A 350 -2.00 9.98 22.47
N ALA A 351 -1.83 10.08 21.14
CA ALA A 351 -1.22 11.23 20.48
C ALA A 351 -2.13 12.47 20.35
N TYR A 352 -3.46 12.34 20.47
CA TYR A 352 -4.41 13.42 20.17
C TYR A 352 -5.38 13.73 21.32
N GLY A 353 -5.21 13.14 22.51
CA GLY A 353 -6.04 13.44 23.68
C GLY A 353 -7.54 13.14 23.51
N GLY A 354 -7.90 12.29 22.53
CA GLY A 354 -9.28 12.05 22.12
C GLY A 354 -9.62 10.59 21.85
N THR A 355 -10.91 10.30 21.80
CA THR A 355 -11.43 9.01 21.35
C THR A 355 -11.74 9.08 19.86
N VAL A 356 -10.98 8.36 19.05
CA VAL A 356 -11.28 8.20 17.62
C VAL A 356 -12.34 7.11 17.51
N THR A 357 -13.51 7.47 16.99
CA THR A 357 -14.58 6.52 16.65
C THR A 357 -14.47 6.21 15.16
N PHE A 358 -14.18 4.96 14.82
CA PHE A 358 -14.19 4.54 13.42
C PHE A 358 -15.65 4.31 12.99
N PRO A 359 -16.16 5.00 11.95
CA PRO A 359 -17.51 4.76 11.47
C PRO A 359 -17.62 3.35 10.89
N ALA A 360 -18.78 2.71 11.11
CA ALA A 360 -19.10 1.46 10.45
C ALA A 360 -19.17 1.72 8.94
N SER A 361 -18.22 1.18 8.18
CA SER A 361 -18.18 1.29 6.72
C SER A 361 -18.26 -0.10 6.12
N VAL A 362 -19.17 -0.28 5.18
CA VAL A 362 -19.14 -1.39 4.22
C VAL A 362 -18.20 -1.00 3.08
N GLY A 363 -17.34 -1.93 2.67
CA GLY A 363 -16.42 -1.72 1.57
C GLY A 363 -16.95 -2.27 0.26
N SER A 364 -16.17 -2.06 -0.80
CA SER A 364 -16.32 -2.79 -2.06
C SER A 364 -15.54 -4.09 -1.98
N SER A 365 -16.14 -5.20 -2.39
CA SER A 365 -15.40 -6.46 -2.56
C SER A 365 -14.36 -6.34 -3.67
N GLY A 366 -13.25 -7.07 -3.54
CA GLY A 366 -12.14 -6.99 -4.48
C GLY A 366 -11.23 -8.22 -4.49
N LEU A 367 -10.40 -8.29 -5.52
CA LEU A 367 -9.35 -9.28 -5.70
C LEU A 367 -8.00 -8.56 -5.67
N TYR A 368 -7.09 -9.10 -4.86
CA TYR A 368 -5.74 -8.56 -4.67
C TYR A 368 -4.70 -9.65 -4.92
N LEU A 369 -3.54 -9.29 -5.46
CA LEU A 369 -2.45 -10.20 -5.80
C LEU A 369 -1.21 -9.91 -4.95
N TYR A 370 -0.70 -10.92 -4.26
CA TYR A 370 0.54 -10.86 -3.50
C TYR A 370 1.70 -11.42 -4.31
N ASN A 371 2.77 -10.63 -4.42
CA ASN A 371 3.97 -10.92 -5.21
C ASN A 371 5.23 -11.13 -4.36
N ASP A 372 5.07 -11.58 -3.11
CA ASP A 372 6.13 -11.70 -2.09
C ASP A 372 6.70 -10.37 -1.56
N ARG A 373 6.24 -9.22 -2.07
CA ARG A 373 6.61 -7.88 -1.57
C ARG A 373 5.43 -7.13 -0.98
N GLY A 374 4.30 -7.15 -1.68
CA GLY A 374 3.05 -6.54 -1.22
C GLY A 374 1.85 -6.90 -2.08
N TRP A 375 0.69 -6.39 -1.65
CA TRP A 375 -0.58 -6.63 -2.31
C TRP A 375 -0.82 -5.62 -3.44
N ASN A 376 -1.24 -6.11 -4.59
CA ASN A 376 -1.53 -5.31 -5.77
C ASN A 376 -2.99 -5.53 -6.18
N TYR A 377 -3.58 -4.54 -6.84
CA TYR A 377 -4.96 -4.64 -7.30
C TYR A 377 -5.09 -5.59 -8.49
N LEU A 378 -6.17 -6.38 -8.53
CA LEU A 378 -6.61 -7.07 -9.73
C LEU A 378 -8.00 -6.63 -10.17
N TRP A 379 -8.95 -6.57 -9.24
CA TRP A 379 -10.34 -6.23 -9.53
C TRP A 379 -11.08 -5.72 -8.29
N ARG A 380 -12.12 -4.92 -8.50
CA ARG A 380 -13.06 -4.48 -7.46
C ARG A 380 -14.47 -4.36 -8.02
N SER A 381 -15.43 -4.68 -7.18
CA SER A 381 -16.85 -4.47 -7.45
C SER A 381 -17.15 -2.99 -7.70
N GLY A 382 -18.10 -2.72 -8.61
CA GLY A 382 -18.50 -1.35 -8.94
C GLY A 382 -19.32 -0.64 -7.85
N ALA A 383 -19.70 -1.35 -6.79
CA ALA A 383 -20.51 -0.84 -5.70
C ALA A 383 -20.08 -1.44 -4.35
N ALA A 384 -20.22 -0.67 -3.28
CA ALA A 384 -20.02 -1.14 -1.92
C ALA A 384 -21.11 -2.16 -1.51
N ALA A 385 -20.88 -2.87 -0.40
CA ALA A 385 -21.80 -3.83 0.19
C ALA A 385 -22.11 -5.08 -0.66
N ARG A 386 -21.40 -5.30 -1.77
CA ARG A 386 -21.58 -6.48 -2.63
C ARG A 386 -20.80 -7.67 -2.09
N ALA A 387 -21.46 -8.80 -1.87
CA ALA A 387 -20.79 -9.99 -1.35
C ALA A 387 -19.92 -10.68 -2.42
N ALA A 388 -18.76 -11.16 -1.99
CA ALA A 388 -17.88 -12.02 -2.78
C ALA A 388 -17.42 -13.19 -1.90
N ARG A 389 -18.14 -14.32 -1.98
CA ARG A 389 -18.00 -15.44 -1.02
C ARG A 389 -17.14 -16.59 -1.52
N TRP A 390 -16.99 -16.72 -2.84
CA TRP A 390 -16.27 -17.81 -3.45
C TRP A 390 -15.44 -17.33 -4.63
N ALA A 391 -14.29 -17.95 -4.81
CA ALA A 391 -13.49 -17.86 -6.01
C ALA A 391 -12.68 -19.16 -6.16
N GLY A 392 -12.23 -19.45 -7.38
CA GLY A 392 -11.44 -20.62 -7.71
C GLY A 392 -10.64 -20.39 -9.00
N VAL A 393 -9.54 -21.12 -9.15
CA VAL A 393 -8.70 -21.08 -10.35
C VAL A 393 -8.89 -22.39 -11.10
N PHE A 394 -9.19 -22.30 -12.39
CA PHE A 394 -9.57 -23.44 -13.23
C PHE A 394 -8.89 -23.36 -14.59
N ASP A 395 -8.70 -24.51 -15.22
CA ASP A 395 -8.17 -24.68 -16.58
C ASP A 395 -9.17 -25.40 -17.52
N ALA A 396 -10.45 -25.44 -17.10
CA ALA A 396 -11.53 -26.03 -17.87
C ALA A 396 -11.53 -25.53 -19.33
N TYR A 397 -11.77 -26.47 -20.27
CA TYR A 397 -11.77 -26.25 -21.72
C TYR A 397 -10.54 -25.51 -22.28
N GLY A 398 -9.39 -25.65 -21.63
CA GLY A 398 -8.10 -25.12 -22.11
C GLY A 398 -7.87 -23.65 -21.75
N ASP A 399 -8.73 -23.06 -20.93
CA ASP A 399 -8.64 -21.66 -20.51
C ASP A 399 -8.23 -21.56 -19.03
N TYR A 400 -7.01 -21.08 -18.77
CA TYR A 400 -6.55 -20.80 -17.40
C TYR A 400 -7.14 -19.48 -16.88
N ARG A 401 -7.98 -19.54 -15.84
CA ARG A 401 -8.74 -18.38 -15.38
C ARG A 401 -9.11 -18.45 -13.90
N LEU A 402 -9.25 -17.27 -13.31
CA LEU A 402 -9.78 -17.05 -11.98
C LEU A 402 -11.28 -16.74 -12.11
N LEU A 403 -12.12 -17.62 -11.58
CA LEU A 403 -13.56 -17.42 -11.45
C LEU A 403 -13.87 -16.95 -10.04
N PHE A 404 -14.81 -16.02 -9.91
CA PHE A 404 -15.21 -15.48 -8.63
C PHE A 404 -16.66 -15.04 -8.62
N GLY A 405 -17.27 -15.12 -7.45
CA GLY A 405 -18.61 -14.60 -7.21
C GLY A 405 -18.60 -13.08 -7.04
N ASN A 406 -19.57 -12.42 -7.64
CA ASN A 406 -19.80 -10.98 -7.50
C ASN A 406 -21.31 -10.71 -7.51
N ASP A 407 -21.87 -10.27 -6.38
CA ASP A 407 -23.28 -9.84 -6.27
C ASP A 407 -24.31 -10.89 -6.75
N GLY A 408 -24.16 -12.13 -6.27
CA GLY A 408 -24.97 -13.27 -6.70
C GLY A 408 -24.68 -13.78 -8.11
N GLY A 409 -23.82 -13.10 -8.88
CA GLY A 409 -23.37 -13.52 -10.20
C GLY A 409 -21.98 -14.16 -10.18
N LEU A 410 -21.53 -14.60 -11.35
CA LEU A 410 -20.19 -15.10 -11.59
C LEU A 410 -19.44 -14.15 -12.52
N SER A 411 -18.16 -13.96 -12.27
CA SER A 411 -17.25 -13.22 -13.13
C SER A 411 -15.96 -14.01 -13.28
N TYR A 412 -15.21 -13.75 -14.34
CA TYR A 412 -13.87 -14.30 -14.47
C TYR A 412 -12.85 -13.30 -14.98
N ILE A 413 -11.58 -13.58 -14.66
CA ILE A 413 -10.40 -12.95 -15.23
C ILE A 413 -9.52 -14.07 -15.77
N LYS A 414 -9.13 -13.99 -17.05
CA LYS A 414 -8.16 -14.93 -17.61
C LYS A 414 -6.78 -14.64 -17.04
N LEU A 415 -6.08 -15.70 -16.70
CA LEU A 415 -4.73 -15.65 -16.16
C LEU A 415 -3.77 -16.17 -17.23
N SER A 416 -2.58 -15.59 -17.32
CA SER A 416 -1.55 -16.16 -18.18
C SER A 416 -1.02 -17.46 -17.57
N PRO A 417 -0.90 -18.54 -18.36
CA PRO A 417 -0.22 -19.76 -17.92
C PRO A 417 1.30 -19.58 -17.78
N ALA A 418 1.86 -18.51 -18.37
CA ALA A 418 3.28 -18.15 -18.30
C ALA A 418 3.51 -16.87 -17.48
N LEU A 419 4.77 -16.42 -17.40
CA LEU A 419 5.15 -15.10 -16.88
C LEU A 419 4.33 -14.00 -17.57
N TYR A 420 3.55 -13.27 -16.78
CA TYR A 420 2.60 -12.29 -17.30
C TYR A 420 3.28 -10.93 -17.52
N ASN A 421 3.26 -10.47 -18.76
CA ASN A 421 3.51 -9.08 -19.12
C ASN A 421 2.31 -8.57 -19.92
N PRO A 422 1.56 -7.57 -19.42
CA PRO A 422 0.31 -7.14 -20.05
C PRO A 422 0.48 -6.61 -21.49
N LEU A 423 1.67 -6.10 -21.86
CA LEU A 423 1.89 -5.61 -23.22
C LEU A 423 2.33 -6.69 -24.21
N GLN A 424 2.93 -7.77 -23.73
CA GLN A 424 3.47 -8.86 -24.57
C GLN A 424 2.58 -10.10 -24.55
N SER A 425 1.69 -10.21 -23.58
CA SER A 425 0.73 -11.29 -23.50
C SER A 425 -0.28 -11.13 -24.64
N SER A 426 -0.22 -12.03 -25.62
CA SER A 426 -1.26 -12.19 -26.65
C SER A 426 -2.64 -12.38 -26.00
N ASP A 427 -2.67 -12.97 -24.80
CA ASP A 427 -3.88 -13.12 -24.00
C ASP A 427 -4.41 -11.77 -23.52
N ALA A 428 -3.58 -10.91 -22.92
CA ALA A 428 -4.04 -9.57 -22.52
C ALA A 428 -4.57 -8.76 -23.72
N GLN A 429 -3.97 -8.93 -24.90
CA GLN A 429 -4.47 -8.32 -26.14
C GLN A 429 -5.77 -8.96 -26.65
N ALA A 430 -5.96 -10.28 -26.49
CA ALA A 430 -7.17 -10.98 -26.92
C ALA A 430 -8.38 -10.77 -25.99
N TRP A 431 -8.15 -10.71 -24.68
CA TRP A 431 -9.21 -10.66 -23.65
C TRP A 431 -9.56 -9.22 -23.24
N GLY A 432 -8.61 -8.31 -23.44
CA GLY A 432 -8.75 -6.88 -23.31
C GLY A 432 -8.55 -6.33 -21.91
N PHE A 433 -8.43 -5.01 -21.85
CA PHE A 433 -8.18 -4.23 -20.65
C PHE A 433 -9.48 -3.66 -20.06
N ALA A 434 -9.46 -3.35 -18.77
CA ALA A 434 -10.52 -2.54 -18.16
C ALA A 434 -10.71 -1.21 -18.93
N SER A 435 -11.90 -0.60 -18.85
CA SER A 435 -12.17 0.66 -19.57
C SER A 435 -11.41 1.85 -18.99
N SER A 436 -11.20 1.84 -17.67
CA SER A 436 -10.53 2.90 -16.93
C SER A 436 -9.97 2.37 -15.62
N GLY A 437 -9.06 3.14 -15.02
CA GLY A 437 -8.50 2.87 -13.71
C GLY A 437 -7.74 4.10 -13.19
N TYR A 438 -7.30 4.02 -11.94
CA TYR A 438 -6.54 5.08 -11.28
C TYR A 438 -5.49 4.51 -10.35
N LEU A 439 -4.47 5.30 -10.04
CA LEU A 439 -3.49 5.06 -8.98
C LEU A 439 -3.35 6.34 -8.17
N VAL A 440 -3.26 6.21 -6.85
CA VAL A 440 -2.97 7.29 -5.91
C VAL A 440 -1.67 6.95 -5.21
N THR A 441 -0.67 7.83 -5.35
CA THR A 441 0.58 7.71 -4.61
C THR A 441 0.34 7.99 -3.13
N PRO A 442 1.22 7.53 -2.24
CA PRO A 442 1.18 8.00 -0.86
C PRO A 442 1.44 9.51 -0.80
N TRP A 443 1.12 10.11 0.33
CA TRP A 443 1.61 11.44 0.69
C TRP A 443 3.12 11.41 0.83
N TYR A 444 3.76 12.31 0.11
CA TYR A 444 5.20 12.50 0.08
C TYR A 444 5.55 13.85 0.69
N ASP A 445 6.49 13.85 1.64
CA ASP A 445 6.83 14.99 2.48
C ASP A 445 8.21 15.58 2.14
N GLY A 446 8.85 15.17 1.05
CA GLY A 446 10.18 15.67 0.71
C GLY A 446 11.30 15.23 1.68
N THR A 447 11.10 14.14 2.44
CA THR A 447 11.97 13.64 3.54
C THR A 447 12.07 14.55 4.76
N TRP A 448 11.21 15.56 4.87
CA TRP A 448 11.27 16.53 5.96
C TRP A 448 9.93 17.24 6.17
N ALA A 449 8.95 16.59 6.80
CA ALA A 449 7.60 17.10 7.03
C ALA A 449 7.51 18.57 7.49
N GLU A 450 8.40 19.01 8.39
CA GLU A 450 8.32 20.32 9.07
C GLU A 450 8.73 21.54 8.23
N ILE A 451 9.31 21.33 7.04
CA ILE A 451 9.80 22.42 6.18
C ILE A 451 8.93 22.55 4.94
N ALA A 452 8.60 23.77 4.54
CA ALA A 452 7.94 24.01 3.26
C ALA A 452 8.84 23.66 2.08
N LYS A 453 8.27 23.09 1.02
CA LYS A 453 8.99 22.80 -0.24
C LYS A 453 8.26 23.47 -1.38
N THR A 454 8.97 23.82 -2.43
CA THR A 454 8.37 24.35 -3.66
C THR A 454 8.48 23.32 -4.77
N ALA A 455 7.33 22.79 -5.21
CA ALA A 455 7.23 21.95 -6.40
C ALA A 455 7.46 22.81 -7.63
N ALA A 456 8.43 22.44 -8.47
CA ALA A 456 8.81 23.21 -9.65
C ALA A 456 8.25 22.59 -10.93
N LYS A 457 8.49 21.28 -11.15
CA LYS A 457 8.08 20.58 -12.38
C LYS A 457 7.62 19.16 -12.11
N LEU A 458 6.68 18.69 -12.92
CA LEU A 458 6.32 17.29 -13.03
C LEU A 458 6.64 16.80 -14.44
N VAL A 459 7.48 15.77 -14.53
CA VAL A 459 7.89 15.14 -15.79
C VAL A 459 7.18 13.80 -15.91
N LEU A 460 6.56 13.54 -17.06
CA LEU A 460 5.81 12.32 -17.34
C LEU A 460 6.32 11.71 -18.64
N ARG A 461 6.37 10.38 -18.72
CA ARG A 461 6.60 9.70 -19.99
C ARG A 461 5.56 8.61 -20.22
N THR A 462 4.83 8.75 -21.31
CA THR A 462 3.78 7.81 -21.72
C THR A 462 4.16 7.06 -22.99
N ARG A 463 3.55 5.90 -23.17
CA ARG A 463 3.48 5.14 -24.42
C ARG A 463 2.04 4.71 -24.65
N ASN A 464 1.70 4.35 -25.88
CA ASN A 464 0.37 3.83 -26.26
C ASN A 464 -0.81 4.76 -25.88
N THR A 465 -0.55 6.05 -25.71
CA THR A 465 -1.59 7.06 -25.53
C THR A 465 -2.05 7.58 -26.90
N SER A 466 -3.31 7.95 -26.99
CA SER A 466 -3.98 8.45 -28.19
C SER A 466 -5.12 9.40 -27.78
N PRO A 467 -5.86 10.01 -28.72
CA PRO A 467 -7.06 10.78 -28.37
C PRO A 467 -8.10 10.00 -27.56
N THR A 468 -8.10 8.66 -27.62
CA THR A 468 -9.02 7.80 -26.85
C THR A 468 -8.34 7.00 -25.75
N GLU A 469 -7.02 6.82 -25.81
CA GLU A 469 -6.21 6.20 -24.75
C GLU A 469 -5.48 7.29 -23.96
N THR A 470 -6.02 7.70 -22.81
CA THR A 470 -5.58 8.90 -22.11
C THR A 470 -4.93 8.58 -20.76
N VAL A 471 -4.00 9.45 -20.35
CA VAL A 471 -3.44 9.47 -18.99
C VAL A 471 -3.66 10.86 -18.40
N THR A 472 -4.47 10.96 -17.35
CA THR A 472 -4.71 12.20 -16.62
C THR A 472 -3.93 12.18 -15.31
N VAL A 473 -3.22 13.25 -15.00
CA VAL A 473 -2.49 13.37 -13.73
C VAL A 473 -3.01 14.56 -12.96
N SER A 474 -3.35 14.31 -11.70
CA SER A 474 -3.85 15.28 -10.75
C SER A 474 -2.96 15.29 -9.50
N VAL A 475 -2.93 16.41 -8.78
CA VAL A 475 -2.14 16.60 -7.57
C VAL A 475 -3.03 16.96 -6.39
N GLY A 476 -2.70 16.42 -5.22
CA GLY A 476 -3.25 16.86 -3.93
C GLY A 476 -2.15 17.43 -3.04
N TYR A 477 -2.51 18.34 -2.14
CA TYR A 477 -1.59 19.05 -1.26
C TYR A 477 -2.02 18.94 0.21
N ASP A 478 -1.03 18.97 1.10
CA ASP A 478 -1.17 19.26 2.53
C ASP A 478 -2.23 18.43 3.25
N LEU A 479 -2.19 17.11 3.00
CA LEU A 479 -3.02 16.10 3.64
C LEU A 479 -4.54 16.26 3.43
N ASP A 480 -4.99 17.04 2.44
CA ASP A 480 -6.40 17.06 2.05
C ASP A 480 -6.74 15.79 1.22
N PRO A 481 -7.51 14.84 1.78
CA PRO A 481 -7.80 13.58 1.11
C PRO A 481 -8.78 13.73 -0.06
N ASN A 482 -9.48 14.86 -0.19
CA ASN A 482 -10.56 15.06 -1.15
C ASN A 482 -10.25 16.08 -2.25
N ALA A 483 -9.25 16.94 -2.06
CA ALA A 483 -8.86 17.94 -3.05
C ALA A 483 -7.77 17.41 -4.01
N PHE A 484 -8.17 17.14 -5.26
CA PHE A 484 -7.24 16.91 -6.37
C PHE A 484 -7.45 17.98 -7.45
N THR A 485 -6.35 18.59 -7.89
CA THR A 485 -6.32 19.52 -9.03
C THR A 485 -5.71 18.83 -10.23
N VAL A 486 -6.39 18.82 -11.37
CA VAL A 486 -5.88 18.25 -12.62
C VAL A 486 -4.71 19.09 -13.13
N LEU A 487 -3.57 18.44 -13.38
CA LEU A 487 -2.37 19.09 -13.93
C LEU A 487 -2.30 18.96 -15.45
N ALA A 488 -2.56 17.75 -15.97
CA ALA A 488 -2.47 17.47 -17.40
C ALA A 488 -3.31 16.25 -17.78
N THR A 489 -3.84 16.27 -19.02
CA THR A 489 -4.39 15.10 -19.70
C THR A 489 -3.54 14.82 -20.93
N LEU A 490 -2.93 13.64 -20.98
CA LEU A 490 -2.00 13.23 -22.03
C LEU A 490 -2.73 12.35 -23.05
N THR A 491 -2.79 12.81 -24.29
CA THR A 491 -3.50 12.17 -25.42
C THR A 491 -2.57 11.76 -26.56
N ALA A 492 -1.26 11.84 -26.36
CA ALA A 492 -0.22 11.45 -27.32
C ALA A 492 0.96 10.80 -26.58
N PRO A 493 1.74 9.92 -27.21
CA PRO A 493 2.91 9.31 -26.60
C PRO A 493 4.07 10.31 -26.56
N GLY A 494 4.92 10.26 -25.54
CA GLY A 494 6.07 11.16 -25.46
C GLY A 494 6.52 11.50 -24.05
N LYS A 495 7.43 12.47 -23.95
CA LYS A 495 7.85 13.09 -22.68
C LYS A 495 7.09 14.41 -22.54
N PHE A 496 6.41 14.57 -21.41
CA PHE A 496 5.65 15.77 -21.08
C PHE A 496 6.22 16.40 -19.82
N THR A 497 6.20 17.73 -19.75
CA THR A 497 6.63 18.49 -18.58
C THR A 497 5.55 19.49 -18.23
N TYR A 498 5.00 19.35 -17.03
CA TYR A 498 4.14 20.34 -16.41
C TYR A 498 4.98 21.21 -15.49
N THR A 499 4.71 22.51 -15.47
CA THR A 499 5.40 23.48 -14.59
C THR A 499 4.38 24.02 -13.60
N PHE A 500 4.68 23.97 -12.31
CA PHE A 500 3.77 24.42 -11.27
C PHE A 500 3.74 25.95 -11.18
N GLY A 501 2.56 26.50 -10.86
CA GLY A 501 2.37 27.94 -10.60
C GLY A 501 2.87 28.84 -11.72
N ASP A 502 2.66 28.43 -12.98
CA ASP A 502 3.12 29.15 -14.18
C ASP A 502 4.63 29.49 -14.18
N GLY A 503 5.45 28.64 -13.55
CA GLY A 503 6.90 28.83 -13.47
C GLY A 503 7.40 29.29 -12.11
N LEU A 504 6.53 29.83 -11.25
CA LEU A 504 6.90 30.26 -9.89
C LEU A 504 7.02 29.07 -8.92
N GLY A 505 6.48 27.91 -9.30
CA GLY A 505 6.36 26.76 -8.43
C GLY A 505 5.13 26.83 -7.53
N LYS A 506 4.92 25.77 -6.75
CA LYS A 506 3.83 25.69 -5.76
C LYS A 506 4.36 25.12 -4.46
N THR A 507 4.20 25.88 -3.38
CA THR A 507 4.58 25.45 -2.04
C THR A 507 3.71 24.28 -1.55
N PHE A 508 4.32 23.33 -0.86
CA PHE A 508 3.68 22.18 -0.22
C PHE A 508 4.49 21.71 1.00
N GLU A 509 3.82 21.15 2.00
CA GLU A 509 4.43 20.32 3.04
C GLU A 509 4.32 18.85 2.67
N TYR A 510 3.13 18.46 2.21
CA TYR A 510 2.82 17.14 1.67
C TYR A 510 2.25 17.25 0.26
N ILE A 511 2.68 16.34 -0.62
CA ILE A 511 2.18 16.26 -1.99
C ILE A 511 1.86 14.81 -2.34
N ARG A 512 0.81 14.60 -3.14
CA ARG A 512 0.51 13.28 -3.71
C ARG A 512 -0.04 13.43 -5.12
N PHE A 513 0.05 12.36 -5.90
CA PHE A 513 -0.43 12.31 -7.27
C PHE A 513 -1.53 11.28 -7.43
N ARG A 514 -2.53 11.62 -8.23
CA ARG A 514 -3.53 10.69 -8.75
C ARG A 514 -3.33 10.58 -10.26
N ILE A 515 -3.07 9.37 -10.74
CA ILE A 515 -2.89 9.04 -12.15
C ILE A 515 -4.11 8.26 -12.57
N GLU A 516 -4.86 8.77 -13.54
CA GLU A 516 -6.05 8.12 -14.09
C GLU A 516 -5.78 7.73 -15.53
N MET A 517 -6.22 6.54 -15.92
CA MET A 517 -6.06 6.01 -17.26
C MET A 517 -7.42 5.61 -17.81
N ALA A 518 -7.64 5.86 -19.09
CA ALA A 518 -8.82 5.41 -19.81
C ALA A 518 -8.42 4.92 -21.21
N ARG A 519 -9.18 3.96 -21.74
CA ARG A 519 -9.07 3.52 -23.13
C ARG A 519 -10.34 3.84 -23.91
N GLY A 520 -10.25 3.83 -25.24
CA GLY A 520 -11.39 3.95 -26.13
C GLY A 520 -12.26 2.68 -26.18
N ALA A 521 -13.06 2.58 -27.25
CA ALA A 521 -13.93 1.44 -27.48
C ALA A 521 -13.17 0.11 -27.69
N ASP A 522 -11.97 0.18 -28.28
CA ASP A 522 -11.11 -0.98 -28.50
C ASP A 522 -10.61 -1.53 -27.16
N LYS A 523 -10.98 -2.78 -26.87
CA LYS A 523 -10.65 -3.45 -25.61
C LYS A 523 -9.20 -3.92 -25.57
N THR A 524 -8.54 -4.04 -26.71
CA THR A 524 -7.18 -4.57 -26.83
C THR A 524 -6.11 -3.53 -26.54
N LYS A 525 -6.51 -2.25 -26.38
CA LYS A 525 -5.60 -1.12 -26.15
C LYS A 525 -5.60 -0.67 -24.70
N THR A 526 -4.44 -0.25 -24.22
CA THR A 526 -4.27 0.44 -22.94
C THR A 526 -3.26 1.58 -23.10
N PRO A 527 -3.53 2.77 -22.53
CA PRO A 527 -2.47 3.73 -22.30
C PRO A 527 -1.44 3.14 -21.33
N SER A 528 -0.22 3.68 -21.35
CA SER A 528 0.80 3.29 -20.40
C SER A 528 1.62 4.47 -19.92
N LEU A 529 1.95 4.48 -18.63
CA LEU A 529 2.90 5.39 -18.02
C LEU A 529 4.18 4.63 -17.68
N VAL A 530 5.31 5.13 -18.18
CA VAL A 530 6.63 4.54 -17.96
C VAL A 530 7.24 5.07 -16.67
N TYR A 531 7.10 6.37 -16.42
CA TYR A 531 7.48 6.98 -15.15
C TYR A 531 6.83 8.36 -14.97
N PHE A 532 6.79 8.82 -13.73
CA PHE A 532 6.64 10.24 -13.39
C PHE A 532 7.81 10.69 -12.50
N GLY A 533 8.14 11.98 -12.58
CA GLY A 533 9.21 12.59 -11.78
C GLY A 533 8.80 13.97 -11.28
N LEU A 534 8.69 14.14 -9.97
CA LEU A 534 8.50 15.43 -9.32
C LEU A 534 9.88 16.06 -9.06
N LYS A 535 10.06 17.30 -9.51
CA LYS A 535 11.19 18.17 -9.17
C LYS A 535 10.75 19.22 -8.17
N TYR A 536 11.47 19.34 -7.06
CA TYR A 536 11.15 20.29 -5.99
C TYR A 536 12.42 20.83 -5.31
N THR A 537 12.29 21.98 -4.65
CA THR A 537 13.31 22.55 -3.75
C THR A 537 12.79 22.52 -2.32
N LYS A 538 13.69 22.35 -1.36
CA LYS A 538 13.39 22.55 0.05
C LYS A 538 13.63 24.03 0.36
N ASP A 539 12.68 24.65 1.04
CA ASP A 539 12.72 26.08 1.31
C ASP A 539 12.89 26.29 2.83
N PRO A 540 14.11 26.08 3.36
CA PRO A 540 14.37 26.37 4.77
C PRO A 540 14.17 27.86 5.03
N SER A 541 13.93 28.21 6.30
CA SER A 541 13.86 29.61 6.69
C SER A 541 15.14 30.35 6.29
N ALA A 542 14.98 31.56 5.75
CA ALA A 542 16.11 32.37 5.33
C ALA A 542 16.95 32.77 6.55
N LEU A 543 18.17 32.23 6.63
CA LEU A 543 19.19 32.66 7.58
C LEU A 543 20.03 33.76 6.95
N TRP A 544 20.20 34.86 7.67
CA TRP A 544 21.01 35.99 7.22
C TRP A 544 22.38 35.99 7.88
N ASN A 545 23.41 36.38 7.12
CA ASN A 545 24.67 36.84 7.68
C ASN A 545 24.74 38.36 7.58
N ILE A 546 25.45 38.96 8.53
CA ILE A 546 25.88 40.34 8.44
C ILE A 546 27.38 40.41 8.67
N SER A 547 28.04 41.27 7.90
CA SER A 547 29.45 41.62 8.07
C SER A 547 29.58 43.12 8.24
N ALA A 548 30.28 43.54 9.28
CA ALA A 548 30.54 44.94 9.54
C ALA A 548 32.01 45.14 9.91
N LEU A 549 32.57 46.27 9.47
CA LEU A 549 33.85 46.75 9.97
C LEU A 549 33.56 47.75 11.08
N LEU A 550 34.05 47.49 12.29
CA LEU A 550 33.83 48.32 13.47
C LEU A 550 35.05 49.19 13.73
N ASP A 551 34.81 50.46 14.03
CA ASP A 551 35.81 51.39 14.53
C ASP A 551 35.84 51.33 16.06
N THR A 552 36.91 50.78 16.62
CA THR A 552 37.13 50.74 18.08
C THR A 552 38.30 51.63 18.50
N THR A 553 38.70 52.60 17.67
CA THR A 553 39.88 53.45 17.95
C THR A 553 39.60 54.49 19.04
N ASP A 554 38.40 55.05 19.05
CA ASP A 554 37.95 56.09 19.97
C ASP A 554 36.81 55.63 20.89
N GLN A 555 36.58 56.41 21.95
CA GLN A 555 35.41 56.20 22.81
C GLN A 555 34.13 56.38 22.01
N TYR A 556 33.23 55.39 22.08
CA TYR A 556 31.94 55.41 21.40
C TYR A 556 30.83 54.90 22.30
N ALA A 557 29.66 55.55 22.27
CA ALA A 557 28.48 55.18 23.05
C ALA A 557 28.77 54.91 24.55
N GLY A 558 29.72 55.65 25.14
CA GLY A 558 30.11 55.52 26.55
C GLY A 558 31.12 54.41 26.86
N LEU A 559 31.62 53.66 25.88
CA LEU A 559 32.60 52.58 26.06
C LEU A 559 34.00 52.99 25.58
N GLN A 560 35.02 52.78 26.40
CA GLN A 560 36.43 52.93 26.00
C GLN A 560 36.83 51.85 24.98
N PRO A 561 37.83 52.08 24.12
CA PRO A 561 38.33 51.11 23.14
C PRO A 561 38.53 49.69 23.69
N VAL A 562 39.17 49.57 24.85
CA VAL A 562 39.43 48.29 25.52
C VAL A 562 38.14 47.59 25.98
N GLU A 563 37.13 48.35 26.41
CA GLU A 563 35.84 47.83 26.84
C GLU A 563 34.99 47.36 25.65
N GLN A 564 35.07 48.09 24.52
CA GLN A 564 34.41 47.69 23.27
C GLN A 564 34.94 46.34 22.78
N ILE A 565 36.27 46.15 22.79
CA ILE A 565 36.91 44.90 22.37
C ILE A 565 36.60 43.76 23.35
N ALA A 566 36.74 44.00 24.66
CA ALA A 566 36.41 43.00 25.67
C ALA A 566 34.94 42.54 25.57
N LEU A 567 34.02 43.44 25.20
CA LEU A 567 32.62 43.10 24.98
C LEU A 567 32.43 42.24 23.72
N LEU A 568 33.13 42.53 22.62
CA LEU A 568 33.10 41.72 21.40
C LEU A 568 33.71 40.34 21.62
N GLU A 569 34.81 40.24 22.36
CA GLU A 569 35.45 38.97 22.73
C GLU A 569 34.56 38.15 23.69
N ALA A 570 33.94 38.79 24.68
CA ALA A 570 32.98 38.14 25.56
C ALA A 570 31.76 37.63 24.79
N THR A 571 31.27 38.43 23.84
CA THR A 571 30.18 38.06 22.90
C THR A 571 30.57 36.86 22.05
N ALA A 572 31.80 36.82 21.51
CA ALA A 572 32.31 35.68 20.76
C ALA A 572 32.45 34.43 21.64
N GLY A 573 32.93 34.60 22.88
CA GLY A 573 33.17 33.52 23.83
C GLY A 573 31.92 32.91 24.47
N GLN A 574 30.80 33.66 24.53
CA GLN A 574 29.54 33.15 25.10
C GLN A 574 28.91 32.02 24.27
N GLY A 575 29.18 31.95 22.97
CA GLY A 575 28.67 30.90 22.08
C GLY A 575 27.15 30.89 21.85
N GLY A 576 26.38 31.75 22.54
CA GLY A 576 24.92 31.87 22.45
C GLY A 576 24.44 32.90 21.40
N TYR A 577 23.12 32.98 21.24
CA TYR A 577 22.46 33.92 20.32
C TYR A 577 22.24 35.27 20.99
N ILE A 578 22.54 36.35 20.26
CA ILE A 578 22.50 37.71 20.78
C ILE A 578 21.60 38.55 19.88
N PRO A 579 20.58 39.22 20.46
CA PRO A 579 19.81 40.23 19.74
C PRO A 579 20.75 41.27 19.15
N THR A 580 20.71 41.37 17.83
CA THR A 580 21.58 42.22 17.02
C THR A 580 20.70 43.14 16.21
N SER A 581 20.97 44.43 16.28
CA SER A 581 20.27 45.46 15.51
C SER A 581 21.25 46.20 14.62
N TRP A 582 20.84 46.45 13.38
CA TRP A 582 21.62 47.28 12.45
C TRP A 582 20.69 48.09 11.54
N ARG A 583 21.27 49.12 10.92
CA ARG A 583 20.62 49.88 9.85
C ARG A 583 21.20 49.48 8.50
N ASP A 584 20.31 49.23 7.55
CA ASP A 584 20.69 48.97 6.16
C ASP A 584 20.85 50.28 5.37
N GLU A 585 21.28 50.19 4.11
CA GLU A 585 21.47 51.31 3.17
C GLU A 585 20.20 52.18 3.02
N ASP A 586 19.03 51.57 3.07
CA ASP A 586 17.73 52.26 2.99
C ASP A 586 17.29 52.91 4.32
N GLY A 587 18.10 52.81 5.38
CA GLY A 587 17.82 53.40 6.70
C GLY A 587 16.88 52.59 7.60
N SER A 588 16.32 51.49 7.08
CA SER A 588 15.51 50.51 7.82
C SER A 588 16.31 49.86 8.94
N VAL A 589 15.68 49.72 10.12
CA VAL A 589 16.29 49.06 11.29
C VAL A 589 15.82 47.61 11.33
N TYR A 590 16.77 46.68 11.33
CA TYR A 590 16.49 45.26 11.51
C TYR A 590 16.92 44.82 12.92
N VAL A 591 16.19 43.85 13.48
CA VAL A 591 16.58 43.15 14.71
C VAL A 591 16.47 41.65 14.46
N ARG A 592 17.56 40.92 14.72
CA ARG A 592 17.66 39.46 14.57
C ARG A 592 18.45 38.85 15.72
N TYR A 593 18.20 37.58 16.02
CA TYR A 593 19.04 36.81 16.94
C TYR A 593 20.20 36.24 16.15
N MET A 594 21.42 36.68 16.45
CA MET A 594 22.60 36.29 15.67
C MET A 594 23.70 35.78 16.58
N ARG A 595 24.53 34.90 16.04
CA ARG A 595 25.75 34.42 16.69
C ARG A 595 26.94 35.10 16.02
N LEU A 596 27.87 35.64 16.82
CA LEU A 596 29.14 36.15 16.32
C LEU A 596 30.02 34.96 15.92
N VAL A 597 30.20 34.76 14.61
CA VAL A 597 30.93 33.61 14.06
C VAL A 597 32.38 33.93 13.72
N ARG A 598 32.70 35.21 13.52
CA ARG A 598 34.05 35.66 13.21
C ARG A 598 34.31 37.04 13.81
N LEU A 599 35.46 37.18 14.44
CA LEU A 599 36.00 38.43 14.97
C LEU A 599 37.48 38.49 14.60
N VAL A 600 37.87 39.44 13.74
CA VAL A 600 39.27 39.60 13.26
C VAL A 600 39.70 41.06 13.36
N GLY A 601 40.80 41.33 14.05
CA GLY A 601 41.45 42.64 14.03
C GLY A 601 42.22 42.84 12.72
N GLN A 602 41.97 43.95 12.02
CA GLN A 602 42.64 44.27 10.74
C GLN A 602 43.85 45.19 10.89
N GLU A 603 43.93 45.97 11.97
CA GLU A 603 45.07 46.85 12.26
C GLU A 603 45.43 46.72 13.74
N GLN A 604 46.65 46.24 14.02
CA GLN A 604 47.26 46.34 15.34
C GLN A 604 48.45 47.32 15.20
N PRO A 605 48.28 48.61 15.52
CA PRO A 605 49.37 49.55 15.41
C PRO A 605 50.37 49.28 16.55
N GLY A 606 51.59 48.90 16.18
CA GLY A 606 52.86 49.09 16.90
C GLY A 606 52.92 48.82 18.41
N ALA A 607 53.75 47.84 18.78
CA ALA A 607 54.41 47.64 20.08
C ALA A 607 54.13 48.70 21.17
N GLY A 608 52.99 48.56 21.86
CA GLY A 608 52.63 49.46 22.94
C GLY A 608 51.22 49.24 23.45
N GLY A 609 50.86 48.01 23.84
CA GLY A 609 49.78 47.69 24.82
C GLY A 609 48.38 48.31 24.66
N HIS A 610 48.07 49.01 23.57
CA HIS A 610 46.81 49.71 23.41
C HIS A 610 45.92 48.95 22.43
N PHE A 611 44.89 48.30 23.00
CA PHE A 611 43.78 47.65 22.31
C PHE A 611 42.95 48.67 21.51
N ARG A 612 43.50 49.22 20.44
CA ARG A 612 42.86 50.18 19.52
C ARG A 612 43.02 49.67 18.10
N GLY A 613 41.94 49.69 17.33
CA GLY A 613 42.01 49.26 15.92
C GLY A 613 40.65 49.09 15.26
N ARG A 614 40.70 48.57 14.05
CA ARG A 614 39.52 48.21 13.25
C ARG A 614 39.26 46.71 13.36
N TRP A 615 38.01 46.35 13.62
CA TRP A 615 37.60 44.96 13.79
C TRP A 615 36.56 44.56 12.77
N GLN A 616 36.84 43.52 12.02
CA GLN A 616 35.83 42.90 11.16
C GLN A 616 35.04 41.88 11.98
N VAL A 617 33.73 42.08 12.05
CA VAL A 617 32.78 41.16 12.67
C VAL A 617 31.92 40.50 11.61
N ALA A 618 31.67 39.20 11.73
CA ALA A 618 30.64 38.51 10.99
C ALA A 618 29.69 37.82 11.96
N LEU A 619 28.39 38.10 11.83
CA LEU A 619 27.32 37.49 12.62
C LEU A 619 26.39 36.70 11.70
N THR A 620 25.91 35.57 12.17
CA THR A 620 25.01 34.67 11.41
C THR A 620 23.78 34.34 12.25
N GLU A 621 22.61 34.44 11.63
CA GLU A 621 21.33 33.97 12.18
C GLU A 621 21.29 32.43 12.19
N VAL A 622 20.60 31.84 13.16
CA VAL A 622 20.53 30.38 13.35
C VAL A 622 19.11 29.93 13.58
#